data_AF-A0A6N4VE99-F1
#
_entry.id   AF-A0A6N4VE99-F1
#
_cell.length_a   1.000
_cell.length_b   1.000
_cell.length_c   1.000
_cell.angle_alpha   90.00
_cell.angle_beta   90.00
_cell.angle_gamma   90.00
#
_symmetry.space_group_name_H-M   'P 1'
#
loop_
_entity.id
_entity.type
_entity.pdbx_description
1 polymer ?
#
loop_
_entity_poly.entity_id
_entity_poly.type
_entity_poly.pdbx_seq_one_letter_code
_entity_poly.pdbx_strand_id
1 'polypeptide(L)'
;MLGIAACSAPEPALGGTTASVSIDGNNSGVRAVRCHQTGPTWYIQTPEQDSGFTAVLQTGSDISASSVNFRDVEGFTGSFWNDNIGDARVSGRDGRYVITGTADGSFADEPGNAVSANFRIEAAC
;
A
#
# COMPACT_ATOMS: atom_id res chain seq x y z
N MET A 1 46.25 22.16 0.43
CA MET A 1 44.86 21.91 0.87
C MET A 1 44.30 20.81 -0.02
N LEU A 2 44.22 19.57 0.47
CA LEU A 2 43.55 18.49 -0.24
C LEU A 2 42.08 18.48 0.20
N GLY A 3 41.20 18.75 -0.76
CA GLY A 3 39.77 18.87 -0.55
C GLY A 3 39.14 17.55 -0.17
N ILE A 4 38.20 17.60 0.76
CA ILE A 4 37.38 16.48 1.20
C ILE A 4 36.47 16.12 0.01
N ALA A 5 36.66 14.94 -0.57
CA ALA A 5 35.66 14.34 -1.44
C ALA A 5 34.47 13.96 -0.55
N ALA A 6 33.46 14.81 -0.51
CA ALA A 6 32.17 14.44 0.03
C ALA A 6 31.62 13.33 -0.86
N CYS A 7 31.63 12.09 -0.36
CA CYS A 7 30.81 11.02 -0.92
C CYS A 7 29.36 11.42 -0.73
N SER A 8 28.80 12.14 -1.70
CA SER A 8 27.37 12.16 -1.94
C SER A 8 26.98 10.77 -2.41
N ALA A 9 26.89 9.81 -1.48
CA ALA A 9 26.06 8.65 -1.73
C ALA A 9 24.68 9.23 -2.07
N PRO A 10 24.08 8.93 -3.23
CA PRO A 10 22.71 9.33 -3.46
C PRO A 10 21.93 8.76 -2.28
N GLU A 11 21.37 9.65 -1.46
CA GLU A 11 20.27 9.30 -0.57
C GLU A 11 19.34 8.44 -1.42
N PRO A 12 18.87 7.27 -0.94
CA PRO A 12 17.91 6.50 -1.71
C PRO A 12 16.80 7.49 -2.07
N ALA A 13 16.70 7.82 -3.36
CA ALA A 13 15.83 8.90 -3.87
C ALA A 13 14.35 8.60 -3.57
N LEU A 14 14.10 7.41 -3.05
CA LEU A 14 12.91 6.92 -2.38
C LEU A 14 13.23 6.92 -0.89
N GLY A 15 12.93 8.02 -0.18
CA GLY A 15 13.11 8.07 1.27
C GLY A 15 12.50 6.84 1.92
N GLY A 16 13.31 6.08 2.65
CA GLY A 16 13.25 4.70 3.20
C GLY A 16 12.02 3.78 3.10
N THR A 17 10.84 4.27 2.74
CA THR A 17 9.58 3.56 2.72
C THR A 17 8.99 3.43 1.32
N THR A 18 8.77 2.21 0.88
CA THR A 18 8.28 1.87 -0.47
C THR A 18 7.17 0.85 -0.42
N ALA A 19 6.27 0.84 -1.39
CA ALA A 19 5.32 -0.27 -1.54
C ALA A 19 5.11 -0.64 -3.01
N SER A 20 4.76 -1.90 -3.26
CA SER A 20 4.21 -2.35 -4.53
C SER A 20 2.81 -2.88 -4.33
N VAL A 21 1.93 -2.61 -5.29
CA VAL A 21 0.55 -3.08 -5.27
C VAL A 21 0.33 -3.97 -6.49
N SER A 22 -0.40 -5.06 -6.32
CA SER A 22 -0.87 -5.89 -7.42
C SER A 22 -2.37 -6.09 -7.33
N ILE A 23 -3.08 -5.89 -8.45
CA ILE A 23 -4.53 -6.12 -8.61
C ILE A 23 -4.73 -7.23 -9.64
N ASP A 24 -5.37 -8.33 -9.26
CA ASP A 24 -5.55 -9.55 -10.07
C ASP A 24 -4.26 -10.05 -10.75
N GLY A 25 -3.13 -9.86 -10.06
CA GLY A 25 -1.80 -10.25 -10.55
C GLY A 25 -1.08 -9.19 -11.38
N ASN A 26 -1.74 -8.08 -11.74
CA ASN A 26 -1.10 -6.95 -12.42
C ASN A 26 -0.42 -6.05 -11.39
N ASN A 27 0.91 -5.95 -11.47
CA ASN A 27 1.72 -5.21 -10.51
C ASN A 27 1.96 -3.78 -10.98
N SER A 28 1.62 -2.80 -10.13
CA SER A 28 1.78 -1.37 -10.40
C SER A 28 3.21 -0.84 -10.25
N GLY A 29 4.16 -1.73 -9.91
CA GLY A 29 5.56 -1.41 -9.66
C GLY A 29 5.80 -0.89 -8.24
N VAL A 30 7.07 -0.66 -7.91
CA VAL A 30 7.50 -0.13 -6.62
C VAL A 30 7.36 1.40 -6.62
N ARG A 31 6.68 1.93 -5.60
CA ARG A 31 6.41 3.37 -5.44
C ARG A 31 6.78 3.83 -4.03
N ALA A 32 7.07 5.11 -3.88
CA ALA A 32 7.29 5.70 -2.56
C ALA A 32 5.97 5.74 -1.78
N VAL A 33 6.01 5.44 -0.49
CA VAL A 33 4.87 5.57 0.41
C VAL A 33 5.23 6.40 1.63
N ARG A 34 4.21 6.88 2.33
CA ARG A 34 4.33 7.48 3.65
C ARG A 34 3.73 6.53 4.67
N CYS A 35 4.56 6.07 5.58
CA CYS A 35 4.13 5.28 6.71
C CYS A 35 4.08 6.14 7.96
N HIS A 36 3.00 6.06 8.73
CA HIS A 36 2.92 6.68 10.06
C HIS A 36 2.07 5.86 11.00
N GLN A 37 2.39 5.93 12.30
CA GLN A 37 1.72 5.18 13.34
C GLN A 37 1.06 6.14 14.35
N THR A 38 -0.20 5.87 14.67
CA THR A 38 -0.96 6.58 15.71
C THR A 38 -1.55 5.56 16.67
N GLY A 39 -0.90 5.37 17.82
CA GLY A 39 -1.27 4.31 18.77
C GLY A 39 -1.05 2.92 18.15
N PRO A 40 -2.02 1.99 18.21
CA PRO A 40 -1.91 0.70 17.53
C PRO A 40 -2.18 0.79 16.02
N THR A 41 -2.66 1.92 15.51
CA THR A 41 -3.03 2.06 14.11
C THR A 41 -1.83 2.46 13.26
N TRP A 42 -1.57 1.71 12.19
CA TRP A 42 -0.61 2.03 11.15
C TRP A 42 -1.31 2.49 9.88
N TYR A 43 -0.76 3.53 9.27
CA TYR A 43 -1.22 4.08 8.00
C TYR A 43 -0.09 3.96 7.00
N ILE A 44 -0.40 3.37 5.84
CA ILE A 44 0.50 3.23 4.71
C ILE A 44 -0.21 3.83 3.51
N GLN A 45 0.30 4.94 2.99
CA GLN A 45 -0.36 5.65 1.90
C GLN A 45 0.64 6.12 0.84
N THR A 46 0.23 6.09 -0.42
CA THR A 46 0.96 6.77 -1.49
C THR A 46 0.84 8.29 -1.35
N PRO A 47 1.88 9.08 -1.67
CA PRO A 47 1.81 10.53 -1.65
C PRO A 47 1.00 11.11 -2.82
N GLU A 48 0.86 10.34 -3.90
CA GLU A 48 0.06 10.68 -5.08
C GLU A 48 -1.43 10.67 -4.73
N GLN A 49 -2.14 11.74 -5.09
CA GLN A 49 -3.57 11.90 -4.77
C GLN A 49 -4.48 11.32 -5.85
N ASP A 50 -4.05 11.26 -7.10
CA ASP A 50 -4.88 10.85 -8.23
C ASP A 50 -4.80 9.33 -8.50
N SER A 51 -3.64 8.72 -8.26
CA SER A 51 -3.42 7.27 -8.38
C SER A 51 -2.64 6.77 -7.17
N GLY A 52 -3.16 5.75 -6.49
CA GLY A 52 -2.58 5.34 -5.22
C GLY A 52 -3.46 4.46 -4.34
N PHE A 53 -2.96 4.21 -3.13
CA PHE A 53 -3.70 3.47 -2.13
C PHE A 53 -3.48 4.04 -0.73
N THR A 54 -4.41 3.75 0.15
CA THR A 54 -4.29 3.95 1.60
C THR A 54 -4.67 2.65 2.29
N ALA A 55 -3.73 2.05 3.02
CA ALA A 55 -3.96 0.90 3.87
C ALA A 55 -3.88 1.32 5.34
N VAL A 56 -4.87 0.87 6.11
CA VAL A 56 -4.94 1.08 7.56
C VAL A 56 -4.85 -0.27 8.23
N LEU A 57 -3.82 -0.46 9.05
CA LEU A 57 -3.55 -1.68 9.80
C LEU A 57 -3.73 -1.43 11.29
N GLN A 58 -4.17 -2.44 12.02
CA GLN A 58 -4.11 -2.48 13.48
C GLN A 58 -2.95 -3.39 13.87
N THR A 59 -1.94 -2.82 14.50
CA THR A 59 -0.82 -3.54 15.11
C THR A 59 -1.00 -3.52 16.63
N GLY A 60 -1.46 -4.64 17.18
CA GLY A 60 -1.57 -4.85 18.63
C GLY A 60 -0.91 -6.17 19.02
N SER A 61 -1.65 -7.02 19.72
CA SER A 61 -1.29 -8.43 19.95
C SER A 61 -1.13 -9.20 18.64
N ASP A 62 -2.05 -8.93 17.71
CA ASP A 62 -2.10 -9.46 16.36
C ASP A 62 -2.11 -8.30 15.35
N ILE A 63 -1.68 -8.60 14.13
CA ILE A 63 -1.73 -7.65 13.02
C ILE A 63 -2.91 -7.95 12.11
N SER A 64 -3.75 -6.96 11.85
CA SER A 64 -4.89 -7.06 10.94
C SER A 64 -5.03 -5.81 10.09
N ALA A 65 -5.68 -5.95 8.93
CA ALA A 65 -6.04 -4.81 8.10
C ALA A 65 -7.43 -4.33 8.50
N SER A 66 -7.56 -3.06 8.85
CA SER A 66 -8.88 -2.43 9.07
C SER A 66 -9.53 -2.06 7.74
N SER A 67 -8.75 -1.46 6.84
CA SER A 67 -9.25 -1.06 5.54
C SER A 67 -8.12 -0.87 4.53
N VAL A 68 -8.48 -1.00 3.26
CA VAL A 68 -7.62 -0.65 2.13
C VAL A 68 -8.48 0.07 1.11
N ASN A 69 -8.05 1.26 0.70
CA ASN A 69 -8.71 2.03 -0.34
C ASN A 69 -7.76 2.14 -1.52
N PHE A 70 -8.22 1.74 -2.71
CA PHE A 70 -7.51 1.86 -3.97
C PHE A 70 -8.14 2.96 -4.81
N ARG A 71 -7.30 3.77 -5.43
CA ARG A 71 -7.69 4.83 -6.34
C ARG A 71 -6.84 4.73 -7.60
N ASP A 72 -7.47 4.34 -8.68
CA ASP A 72 -6.83 4.23 -10.00
C ASP A 72 -5.47 3.51 -9.97
N VAL A 73 -5.42 2.35 -9.31
CA VAL A 73 -4.21 1.50 -9.28
C VAL A 73 -4.37 0.44 -10.35
N GLU A 74 -3.57 0.51 -11.41
CA GLU A 74 -3.75 -0.33 -12.61
C GLU A 74 -5.18 -0.24 -13.17
N GLY A 75 -5.78 0.95 -13.14
CA GLY A 75 -7.16 1.18 -13.56
C GLY A 75 -8.23 0.75 -12.55
N PHE A 76 -7.85 0.15 -11.41
CA PHE A 76 -8.80 -0.29 -10.39
C PHE A 76 -9.06 0.79 -9.32
N THR A 77 -10.33 1.03 -9.03
CA THR A 77 -10.78 1.85 -7.91
C THR A 77 -11.74 1.04 -7.05
N GLY A 78 -11.45 0.91 -5.76
CA GLY A 78 -12.20 0.01 -4.90
C GLY A 78 -11.77 0.07 -3.45
N SER A 79 -12.39 -0.75 -2.60
CA SER A 79 -12.05 -0.80 -1.18
C SER A 79 -12.28 -2.16 -0.54
N PHE A 80 -11.47 -2.42 0.47
CA PHE A 80 -11.65 -3.46 1.47
C PHE A 80 -11.95 -2.80 2.82
N TRP A 81 -12.86 -3.38 3.59
CA TRP A 81 -13.19 -2.95 4.95
C TRP A 81 -13.44 -4.17 5.82
N ASN A 82 -12.72 -4.27 6.93
CA ASN A 82 -12.91 -5.37 7.88
C ASN A 82 -14.36 -5.40 8.38
N ASP A 83 -14.92 -6.60 8.51
CA ASP A 83 -16.31 -6.86 8.93
C ASP A 83 -17.41 -6.29 8.01
N ASN A 84 -17.06 -5.85 6.79
CA ASN A 84 -18.04 -5.30 5.85
C ASN A 84 -17.85 -5.78 4.41
N ILE A 85 -16.63 -5.70 3.87
CA ILE A 85 -16.34 -5.90 2.44
C ILE A 85 -15.00 -6.62 2.27
N GLY A 86 -15.04 -7.81 1.67
CA GLY A 86 -13.87 -8.63 1.34
C GLY A 86 -13.22 -9.32 2.55
N ASP A 87 -12.06 -9.95 2.29
CA ASP A 87 -11.21 -10.58 3.31
C ASP A 87 -9.78 -10.06 3.13
N ALA A 88 -9.10 -9.66 4.21
CA ALA A 88 -7.68 -9.30 4.15
C ALA A 88 -6.88 -10.00 5.25
N ARG A 89 -5.72 -10.52 4.86
CA ARG A 89 -4.70 -11.09 5.75
C ARG A 89 -3.47 -10.22 5.70
N VAL A 90 -2.91 -9.95 6.88
CA VAL A 90 -1.65 -9.23 7.01
C VAL A 90 -0.61 -10.20 7.54
N SER A 91 0.57 -10.15 6.95
CA SER A 91 1.75 -10.85 7.44
C SER A 91 2.94 -9.91 7.41
N GLY A 92 3.94 -10.21 8.22
CA GLY A 92 5.14 -9.38 8.35
C GLY A 92 5.22 -8.63 9.67
N ARG A 93 6.39 -8.03 9.90
CA ARG A 93 6.80 -7.40 11.14
C ARG A 93 7.93 -6.42 10.86
N ASP A 94 8.22 -5.57 11.84
CA ASP A 94 9.40 -4.69 11.82
C ASP A 94 9.46 -3.82 10.56
N GLY A 95 8.31 -3.22 10.19
CA GLY A 95 8.17 -2.33 9.05
C GLY A 95 7.89 -3.00 7.71
N ARG A 96 8.12 -4.31 7.59
CA ARG A 96 7.82 -5.07 6.36
C ARG A 96 6.43 -5.71 6.48
N TYR A 97 5.48 -5.28 5.66
CA TYR A 97 4.11 -5.78 5.68
C TYR A 97 3.69 -6.29 4.31
N VAL A 98 3.03 -7.46 4.32
CA VAL A 98 2.39 -8.04 3.15
C VAL A 98 0.91 -8.19 3.46
N ILE A 99 0.08 -7.45 2.72
CA ILE A 99 -1.37 -7.42 2.86
C ILE A 99 -1.96 -8.09 1.63
N THR A 100 -2.75 -9.13 1.81
CA THR A 100 -3.40 -9.84 0.71
C THR A 100 -4.88 -9.99 0.98
N GLY A 101 -5.71 -9.78 -0.02
CA GLY A 101 -7.15 -9.87 0.17
C GLY A 101 -7.97 -9.67 -1.09
N THR A 102 -9.26 -9.42 -0.89
CA THR A 102 -10.20 -9.02 -1.94
C THR A 102 -10.76 -7.64 -1.63
N ALA A 103 -10.88 -6.81 -2.67
CA ALA A 103 -11.49 -5.49 -2.59
C ALA A 103 -12.59 -5.39 -3.64
N ASP A 104 -13.70 -4.79 -3.26
CA ASP A 104 -14.82 -4.55 -4.17
C ASP A 104 -14.69 -3.15 -4.78
N GLY A 105 -14.93 -3.06 -6.09
CA GLY A 105 -14.71 -1.83 -6.84
C GLY A 105 -15.09 -1.97 -8.31
N SER A 106 -14.46 -1.18 -9.16
CA SER A 106 -14.59 -1.25 -10.61
C SER A 106 -13.29 -0.85 -11.30
N PHE A 107 -13.14 -1.28 -12.54
CA PHE A 107 -12.06 -0.84 -13.42
C PHE A 107 -12.49 0.38 -14.23
N ALA A 108 -11.56 1.29 -14.52
CA ALA A 108 -11.80 2.53 -15.26
C ALA A 108 -12.38 2.30 -16.67
N ASP A 109 -12.04 1.17 -17.32
CA ASP A 109 -12.57 0.77 -18.62
C ASP A 109 -14.05 0.33 -18.55
N GLU A 110 -14.51 -0.14 -17.38
CA GLU A 110 -15.87 -0.62 -17.14
C GLU A 110 -16.43 -0.10 -15.79
N PRO A 111 -16.63 1.22 -15.65
CA PRO A 111 -16.92 1.85 -14.36
C PRO A 111 -18.28 1.45 -13.76
N GLY A 112 -19.20 0.91 -14.58
CA GLY A 112 -20.52 0.43 -14.15
C GLY A 112 -20.56 -1.03 -13.70
N ASN A 113 -19.47 -1.79 -13.91
CA ASN A 113 -19.40 -3.20 -13.55
C ASN A 113 -18.67 -3.34 -12.21
N ALA A 114 -19.44 -3.60 -11.15
CA ALA A 114 -18.88 -3.91 -9.85
C ALA A 114 -18.18 -5.28 -9.90
N VAL A 115 -16.93 -5.33 -9.47
CA VAL A 115 -16.10 -6.52 -9.44
C VAL A 115 -15.45 -6.67 -8.06
N SER A 116 -15.13 -7.90 -7.70
CA SER A 116 -14.27 -8.21 -6.56
C SER A 116 -12.90 -8.61 -7.09
N ALA A 117 -11.88 -7.79 -6.82
CA ALA A 117 -10.52 -7.98 -7.31
C ALA A 117 -9.60 -8.46 -6.20
N ASN A 118 -8.72 -9.41 -6.50
CA ASN A 118 -7.69 -9.84 -5.56
C ASN A 118 -6.59 -8.79 -5.53
N PHE A 119 -6.20 -8.38 -4.32
CA PHE A 119 -5.09 -7.45 -4.14
C PHE A 119 -3.95 -8.06 -3.32
N ARG A 120 -2.73 -7.59 -3.62
CA ARG A 120 -1.54 -7.81 -2.81
C ARG A 120 -0.81 -6.48 -2.67
N ILE A 121 -0.50 -6.08 -1.45
CA ILE A 121 0.33 -4.93 -1.14
C ILE A 121 1.55 -5.43 -0.39
N GLU A 122 2.73 -5.11 -0.89
CA GLU A 122 3.99 -5.35 -0.21
C GLU A 122 4.59 -4.00 0.14
N ALA A 123 4.56 -3.65 1.42
CA ALA A 123 5.05 -2.40 1.95
C ALA A 123 6.32 -2.63 2.78
N ALA A 124 7.28 -1.75 2.57
CA ALA A 124 8.43 -1.53 3.43
C ALA A 124 8.26 -0.15 4.05
N CYS A 125 7.90 -0.16 5.32
CA CYS A 125 8.11 0.88 6.30
C CYS A 125 9.29 0.43 7.21
#